data_AF-D8SMZ4-F1
#
_entry.id   AF-D8SMZ4-F1
#
_cell.length_a   1.000
_cell.length_b   1.000
_cell.length_c   1.000
_cell.angle_alpha   90.00
_cell.angle_beta   90.00
_cell.angle_gamma   90.00
#
_symmetry.space_group_name_H-M   'P 1'
#
loop_
_entity.id
_entity.type
_entity.pdbx_description
1 polymer ?
#
loop_
_entity_poly.entity_id
_entity_poly.type
_entity_poly.pdbx_seq_one_letter_code
_entity_poly.pdbx_strand_id
1 'polypeptide(L)'
;PPSQQHLFSLTTEKELAAWEHYSDKSFGGSSNFLTDFSAVFWGDLSLELDQDKVVRIKKSGFAGLNTKRDYGIFDLAPFDVIEMRLKGDGRAYMTSLRTENWVDRAIADDNSWHHVIHTSNDEWKIYKLAIKDYKRTWHGRVLEEQCEINLSRIVGMGIHVTARTTAGEIQGPGPYRLELDWMRAVRTKDFHRDF
;
A
#
# COMPACT_ATOMS: atom_id res chain seq x y z
N PRO A 1 17.00 -2.33 21.08
CA PRO A 1 15.78 -1.90 20.35
C PRO A 1 14.62 -2.88 20.58
N PRO A 2 13.35 -2.43 20.57
CA PRO A 2 12.19 -3.28 20.78
C PRO A 2 12.07 -4.36 19.69
N SER A 3 11.39 -5.48 19.98
CA SER A 3 11.15 -6.57 19.02
C SER A 3 10.04 -6.24 18.01
N GLN A 4 9.20 -5.25 18.33
CA GLN A 4 8.17 -4.72 17.46
C GLN A 4 8.02 -3.21 17.63
N GLN A 5 7.57 -2.52 16.58
CA GLN A 5 7.16 -1.13 16.59
C GLN A 5 5.77 -1.01 15.97
N HIS A 6 4.86 -0.41 16.71
CA HIS A 6 3.54 -0.06 16.18
C HIS A 6 3.68 1.09 15.19
N LEU A 7 3.11 0.94 13.99
CA LEU A 7 3.18 1.95 12.94
C LEU A 7 1.85 2.70 12.86
N PHE A 8 0.74 1.96 12.83
CA PHE A 8 -0.60 2.53 12.77
C PHE A 8 -1.61 1.64 13.50
N SER A 9 -2.44 2.24 14.35
CA SER A 9 -3.65 1.60 14.90
C SER A 9 -4.91 1.99 14.13
N LEU A 10 -4.90 3.15 13.48
CA LEU A 10 -6.05 3.72 12.76
C LEU A 10 -7.35 3.80 13.59
N THR A 11 -7.22 3.76 14.91
CA THR A 11 -8.33 3.84 15.87
C THR A 11 -8.62 5.28 16.28
N THR A 12 -7.85 6.25 15.78
CA THR A 12 -8.00 7.67 16.11
C THR A 12 -8.21 8.51 14.85
N GLU A 13 -9.05 9.54 14.95
CA GLU A 13 -9.27 10.50 13.85
C GLU A 13 -7.96 11.14 13.38
N LYS A 14 -7.02 11.39 14.30
CA LYS A 14 -5.70 11.96 13.97
C LYS A 14 -4.89 11.02 13.08
N GLU A 15 -4.88 9.72 13.39
CA GLU A 15 -4.20 8.73 12.55
C GLU A 15 -4.92 8.58 11.22
N LEU A 16 -6.25 8.53 11.18
CA LEU A 16 -7.01 8.47 9.92
C LEU A 16 -6.77 9.71 9.04
N ALA A 17 -6.73 10.90 9.64
CA ALA A 17 -6.44 12.15 8.94
C ALA A 17 -5.01 12.24 8.38
N ALA A 18 -4.11 11.34 8.79
CA ALA A 18 -2.79 11.22 8.21
C ALA A 18 -2.76 10.44 6.89
N TRP A 19 -3.85 9.76 6.53
CA TRP A 19 -3.97 9.06 5.27
C TRP A 19 -4.74 9.92 4.28
N GLU A 20 -4.23 9.96 3.05
CA GLU A 20 -4.89 10.59 1.91
C GLU A 20 -5.28 9.51 0.91
N HIS A 21 -6.53 9.57 0.48
CA HIS A 21 -7.05 8.72 -0.56
C HIS A 21 -6.60 9.25 -1.92
N TYR A 22 -6.26 8.32 -2.82
CA TYR A 22 -5.88 8.61 -4.18
C TYR A 22 -6.56 7.59 -5.10
N SER A 23 -7.30 8.07 -6.10
CA SER A 23 -7.87 7.21 -7.14
C SER A 23 -7.75 7.85 -8.51
N ASP A 24 -8.08 7.06 -9.53
CA ASP A 24 -8.19 7.54 -10.90
C ASP A 24 -9.20 8.68 -11.08
N LYS A 25 -10.10 8.93 -10.12
CA LYS A 25 -11.00 10.09 -10.09
C LYS A 25 -10.27 11.43 -10.13
N SER A 26 -9.08 11.51 -9.52
CA SER A 26 -8.20 12.70 -9.60
C SER A 26 -7.69 12.97 -11.02
N PHE A 27 -7.88 12.02 -11.94
CA PHE A 27 -7.51 12.14 -13.35
C PHE A 27 -8.70 11.96 -14.31
N GLY A 28 -9.90 11.59 -13.83
CA GLY A 28 -11.12 11.43 -14.64
C GLY A 28 -11.89 10.12 -14.47
N GLY A 29 -11.48 9.21 -13.58
CA GLY A 29 -12.20 7.96 -13.25
C GLY A 29 -13.35 8.14 -12.25
N SER A 30 -14.07 7.06 -11.92
CA SER A 30 -15.29 7.09 -11.09
C SER A 30 -15.19 6.39 -9.73
N SER A 31 -13.98 5.97 -9.32
CA SER A 31 -13.78 5.23 -8.07
C SER A 31 -14.14 6.06 -6.83
N ASN A 32 -15.07 5.56 -6.01
CA ASN A 32 -15.53 6.19 -4.76
C ASN A 32 -14.83 5.62 -3.53
N PHE A 33 -14.94 6.32 -2.40
CA PHE A 33 -14.31 5.95 -1.14
C PHE A 33 -15.14 6.41 0.07
N LEU A 34 -15.15 5.61 1.14
CA LEU A 34 -15.66 5.99 2.45
C LEU A 34 -14.74 5.42 3.54
N THR A 35 -14.19 6.27 4.41
CA THR A 35 -13.55 5.87 5.67
C THR A 35 -14.50 6.12 6.83
N ASP A 36 -14.86 5.06 7.53
CA ASP A 36 -15.44 5.17 8.88
C ASP A 36 -14.33 5.06 9.94
N PHE A 37 -14.69 5.25 11.21
CA PHE A 37 -13.82 5.12 12.40
C PHE A 37 -13.10 3.76 12.54
N SER A 38 -13.33 2.81 11.64
CA SER A 38 -12.78 1.44 11.63
C SER A 38 -11.79 1.19 10.47
N ALA A 39 -11.24 2.24 9.84
CA ALA A 39 -10.29 2.13 8.72
C ALA A 39 -10.74 1.14 7.63
N VAL A 40 -12.02 1.27 7.26
CA VAL A 40 -12.63 0.55 6.15
C VAL A 40 -12.35 1.35 4.88
N PHE A 41 -11.91 0.66 3.85
CA PHE A 41 -11.53 1.20 2.56
C PHE A 41 -12.30 0.44 1.48
N TRP A 42 -13.30 1.08 0.89
CA TRP A 42 -14.14 0.42 -0.11
C TRP A 42 -14.55 1.38 -1.20
N GLY A 43 -14.91 0.83 -2.34
CA GLY A 43 -15.32 1.59 -3.51
C GLY A 43 -15.67 0.67 -4.67
N ASP A 44 -15.68 1.23 -5.88
CA ASP A 44 -15.90 0.48 -7.11
C ASP A 44 -14.83 0.89 -8.12
N LEU A 45 -14.10 -0.08 -8.69
CA LEU A 45 -13.08 0.17 -9.70
C LEU A 45 -13.71 0.17 -11.08
N SER A 46 -13.48 1.21 -11.87
CA SER A 46 -13.90 1.27 -13.27
C SER A 46 -12.71 1.35 -14.21
N LEU A 47 -12.81 0.66 -15.36
CA LEU A 47 -11.86 0.80 -16.45
C LEU A 47 -12.32 1.84 -17.50
N GLU A 48 -13.54 2.37 -17.37
CA GLU A 48 -14.11 3.34 -18.30
C GLU A 48 -13.30 4.65 -18.30
N LEU A 49 -13.11 5.22 -19.49
CA LEU A 49 -12.47 6.51 -19.70
C LEU A 49 -13.51 7.47 -20.27
N ASP A 50 -13.62 8.66 -19.69
CA ASP A 50 -14.50 9.73 -20.20
C ASP A 50 -13.99 10.18 -21.58
N GLN A 51 -14.76 9.89 -22.63
CA GLN A 51 -14.37 10.13 -24.03
C GLN A 51 -14.31 11.63 -24.38
N ASP A 52 -14.99 12.48 -23.60
CA ASP A 52 -15.13 13.92 -23.88
C ASP A 52 -14.10 14.79 -23.16
N LYS A 53 -13.35 14.22 -22.21
CA LYS A 53 -12.20 14.89 -21.58
C LYS A 53 -10.95 14.48 -22.34
N VAL A 54 -10.08 15.42 -22.68
CA VAL A 54 -8.76 15.11 -23.26
C VAL A 54 -7.94 14.37 -22.19
N VAL A 55 -8.10 13.05 -22.14
CA VAL A 55 -7.57 12.21 -21.06
C VAL A 55 -6.06 12.05 -21.24
N ARG A 56 -5.27 12.66 -20.34
CA ARG A 56 -3.81 12.41 -20.24
C ARG A 56 -3.48 11.02 -19.66
N ILE A 57 -4.48 10.22 -19.30
CA ILE A 57 -4.31 8.90 -18.69
C ILE A 57 -4.15 7.80 -19.75
N LYS A 58 -3.10 6.99 -19.60
CA LYS A 58 -2.95 5.70 -20.31
C LYS A 58 -3.45 4.48 -19.52
N LYS A 59 -3.81 4.64 -18.24
CA LYS A 59 -4.17 3.57 -17.28
C LYS A 59 -5.24 4.01 -16.25
N SER A 60 -6.48 3.51 -16.36
CA SER A 60 -7.59 3.67 -15.40
C SER A 60 -7.76 2.45 -14.48
N GLY A 61 -8.63 2.55 -13.46
CA GLY A 61 -9.04 1.42 -12.62
C GLY A 61 -8.10 1.13 -11.46
N PHE A 62 -7.70 2.16 -10.72
CA PHE A 62 -6.93 2.00 -9.48
C PHE A 62 -7.47 2.90 -8.37
N ALA A 63 -7.33 2.43 -7.14
CA ALA A 63 -7.59 3.19 -5.93
C ALA A 63 -6.54 2.84 -4.88
N GLY A 64 -6.27 3.75 -3.96
CA GLY A 64 -5.29 3.53 -2.93
C GLY A 64 -5.29 4.61 -1.86
N LEU A 65 -4.51 4.33 -0.83
CA LEU A 65 -4.33 5.16 0.34
C LEU A 65 -2.84 5.29 0.58
N ASN A 66 -2.41 6.51 0.86
CA ASN A 66 -1.05 6.78 1.26
C ASN A 66 -1.05 7.62 2.53
N THR A 67 -0.03 7.44 3.35
CA THR A 67 0.30 8.42 4.39
C THR A 67 0.70 9.74 3.73
N LYS A 68 0.17 10.86 4.24
CA LYS A 68 0.56 12.21 3.82
C LYS A 68 2.07 12.41 3.91
N ARG A 69 2.60 13.25 3.02
CA ARG A 69 4.04 13.48 2.90
C ARG A 69 4.68 14.10 4.15
N ASP A 70 3.91 14.85 4.92
CA ASP A 70 4.34 15.53 6.15
C ASP A 70 4.10 14.69 7.41
N TYR A 71 3.66 13.43 7.30
CA TYR A 71 3.40 12.58 8.46
C TYR A 71 4.65 12.32 9.32
N GLY A 72 5.82 12.24 8.68
CA GLY A 72 7.10 12.04 9.34
C GLY A 72 7.92 10.91 8.72
N ILE A 73 8.97 10.53 9.45
CA ILE A 73 9.93 9.52 9.03
C ILE A 73 9.84 8.33 10.00
N PHE A 74 9.78 7.12 9.45
CA PHE A 74 9.87 5.87 10.20
C PHE A 74 11.27 5.27 10.05
N ASP A 75 11.90 4.95 11.17
CA ASP A 75 13.12 4.13 11.22
C ASP A 75 12.74 2.66 11.33
N LEU A 76 12.72 1.98 10.19
CA LEU A 76 12.43 0.55 10.07
C LEU A 76 13.69 -0.32 10.02
N ALA A 77 14.89 0.26 10.08
CA ALA A 77 16.14 -0.51 10.00
C ALA A 77 16.28 -1.61 11.08
N PRO A 78 15.70 -1.49 12.29
CA PRO A 78 15.73 -2.56 13.28
C PRO A 78 14.83 -3.78 12.99
N PHE A 79 14.01 -3.75 11.93
CA PHE A 79 12.94 -4.72 11.64
C PHE A 79 13.13 -5.36 10.26
N ASP A 80 12.51 -6.53 10.06
CA ASP A 80 12.63 -7.31 8.82
C ASP A 80 11.27 -7.74 8.25
N VAL A 81 10.19 -7.58 9.01
CA VAL A 81 8.81 -7.90 8.62
C VAL A 81 7.87 -6.74 8.92
N ILE A 82 6.96 -6.46 7.99
CA ILE A 82 5.74 -5.69 8.23
C ILE A 82 4.59 -6.66 8.48
N GLU A 83 3.93 -6.52 9.61
CA GLU A 83 2.70 -7.25 9.91
C GLU A 83 1.50 -6.32 9.81
N MET A 84 0.46 -6.79 9.14
CA MET A 84 -0.82 -6.09 9.02
C MET A 84 -1.97 -7.03 9.37
N ARG A 85 -2.92 -6.54 10.17
CA ARG A 85 -4.19 -7.24 10.38
C ARG A 85 -5.25 -6.67 9.43
N LEU A 86 -5.65 -7.47 8.46
CA LEU A 86 -6.54 -7.07 7.37
C LEU A 86 -7.74 -8.00 7.26
N LYS A 87 -8.87 -7.47 6.82
CA LYS A 87 -10.03 -8.22 6.35
C LYS A 87 -10.38 -7.74 4.95
N GLY A 88 -10.16 -8.59 3.95
CA GLY A 88 -10.36 -8.24 2.55
C GLY A 88 -11.59 -8.89 1.94
N ASP A 89 -11.73 -8.70 0.63
CA ASP A 89 -12.81 -9.19 -0.22
C ASP A 89 -12.37 -10.32 -1.16
N GLY A 90 -11.14 -10.84 -0.99
CA GLY A 90 -10.55 -11.84 -1.88
C GLY A 90 -9.72 -11.27 -3.02
N ARG A 91 -9.71 -9.94 -3.23
CA ARG A 91 -8.84 -9.29 -4.21
C ARG A 91 -7.38 -9.29 -3.74
N ALA A 92 -6.49 -9.10 -4.70
CA ALA A 92 -5.11 -8.76 -4.43
C ALA A 92 -4.97 -7.25 -4.20
N TYR A 93 -4.27 -6.91 -3.13
CA TYR A 93 -3.88 -5.54 -2.79
C TYR A 93 -2.36 -5.42 -2.86
N MET A 94 -1.85 -4.21 -3.04
CA MET A 94 -0.43 -3.92 -2.99
C MET A 94 -0.17 -2.96 -1.86
N THR A 95 0.79 -3.27 -0.98
CA THR A 95 1.31 -2.28 -0.03
C THR A 95 2.55 -1.62 -0.61
N SER A 96 2.75 -0.33 -0.33
CA SER A 96 3.92 0.43 -0.74
C SER A 96 4.71 0.96 0.45
N LEU A 97 6.03 1.02 0.29
CA LEU A 97 6.94 1.77 1.16
C LEU A 97 7.64 2.83 0.31
N ARG A 98 7.55 4.09 0.74
CA ARG A 98 8.26 5.21 0.13
C ARG A 98 9.48 5.57 0.98
N THR A 99 10.64 5.67 0.36
CA THR A 99 11.89 5.99 1.04
C THR A 99 12.58 7.20 0.43
N GLU A 100 13.24 7.99 1.29
CA GLU A 100 14.18 9.01 0.83
C GLU A 100 15.55 8.37 0.57
N ASN A 101 15.92 8.29 -0.71
CA ASN A 101 17.25 7.89 -1.14
C ASN A 101 18.01 9.12 -1.64
N TRP A 102 19.21 9.34 -1.08
CA TRP A 102 20.05 10.50 -1.41
C TRP A 102 20.60 10.48 -2.85
N VAL A 103 20.63 9.29 -3.47
CA VAL A 103 21.23 9.04 -4.79
C VAL A 103 20.30 9.45 -5.94
N ASP A 104 18.98 9.47 -5.73
CA ASP A 104 17.98 9.59 -6.80
C ASP A 104 17.08 10.83 -6.64
N ARG A 105 17.70 11.99 -6.40
CA ARG A 105 17.00 13.27 -6.15
C ARG A 105 16.23 13.82 -7.35
N ALA A 106 16.53 13.36 -8.56
CA ALA A 106 15.81 13.77 -9.77
C ALA A 106 14.40 13.18 -9.84
N ILE A 107 14.12 12.13 -9.05
CA ILE A 107 12.88 11.36 -9.06
C ILE A 107 12.42 11.11 -7.60
N ALA A 108 12.47 12.16 -6.77
CA ALA A 108 12.12 12.07 -5.35
C ALA A 108 10.68 11.58 -5.10
N ASP A 109 9.79 11.74 -6.09
CA ASP A 109 8.36 11.41 -5.98
C ASP A 109 8.01 9.94 -6.27
N ASP A 110 8.94 9.07 -6.71
CA ASP A 110 8.61 7.70 -7.12
C ASP A 110 9.56 6.60 -6.59
N ASN A 111 10.24 6.89 -5.49
CA ASN A 111 10.99 5.88 -4.76
C ASN A 111 10.04 5.03 -3.92
N SER A 112 9.23 4.22 -4.61
CA SER A 112 8.23 3.33 -4.05
C SER A 112 8.58 1.86 -4.31
N TRP A 113 8.56 1.07 -3.24
CA TRP A 113 8.68 -0.38 -3.31
C TRP A 113 7.34 -0.99 -2.94
N HIS A 114 6.97 -2.07 -3.60
CA HIS A 114 5.67 -2.70 -3.44
C HIS A 114 5.76 -4.18 -3.08
N HIS A 115 4.78 -4.64 -2.32
CA HIS A 115 4.55 -6.06 -2.02
C HIS A 115 3.08 -6.39 -2.23
N VAL A 116 2.79 -7.51 -2.88
CA VAL A 116 1.41 -7.98 -3.12
C VAL A 116 0.88 -8.72 -1.89
N ILE A 117 -0.39 -8.51 -1.57
CA ILE A 117 -1.14 -9.16 -0.50
C ILE A 117 -2.36 -9.82 -1.13
N HIS A 118 -2.43 -11.14 -1.07
CA HIS A 118 -3.62 -11.87 -1.49
C HIS A 118 -4.55 -12.02 -0.29
N THR A 119 -5.63 -11.22 -0.27
CA THR A 119 -6.52 -11.19 0.89
C THR A 119 -7.49 -12.38 0.91
N SER A 120 -7.88 -12.83 2.09
CA SER A 120 -9.01 -13.74 2.29
C SER A 120 -10.33 -13.00 2.22
N ASN A 121 -11.36 -13.66 1.71
CA ASN A 121 -12.71 -13.11 1.63
C ASN A 121 -13.38 -13.10 3.03
N ASP A 122 -13.71 -11.90 3.51
CA ASP A 122 -14.50 -11.62 4.71
C ASP A 122 -13.97 -12.23 6.04
N GLU A 123 -12.66 -12.46 6.14
CA GLU A 123 -12.01 -12.99 7.36
C GLU A 123 -10.82 -12.11 7.79
N TRP A 124 -10.74 -11.79 9.08
CA TRP A 124 -9.59 -11.09 9.66
C TRP A 124 -8.37 -12.01 9.71
N LYS A 125 -7.28 -11.62 9.03
CA LYS A 125 -6.01 -12.34 9.04
C LYS A 125 -4.82 -11.42 9.28
N ILE A 126 -3.77 -11.99 9.83
CA ILE A 126 -2.48 -11.32 9.97
C ILE A 126 -1.60 -11.72 8.78
N TYR A 127 -1.24 -10.73 7.98
CA TYR A 127 -0.33 -10.87 6.84
C TYR A 127 1.06 -10.45 7.29
N LYS A 128 2.05 -11.32 7.09
CA LYS A 128 3.46 -11.07 7.40
C LYS A 128 4.23 -10.89 6.11
N LEU A 129 4.74 -9.68 5.88
CA LEU A 129 5.43 -9.32 4.64
C LEU A 129 6.90 -9.07 4.95
N ALA A 130 7.78 -9.88 4.37
CA ALA A 130 9.20 -9.66 4.55
C ALA A 130 9.62 -8.41 3.77
N ILE A 131 10.30 -7.48 4.44
CA ILE A 131 10.71 -6.20 3.85
C ILE A 131 11.62 -6.42 2.62
N LYS A 132 12.43 -7.48 2.62
CA LYS A 132 13.30 -7.88 1.50
C LYS A 132 12.53 -8.26 0.22
N ASP A 133 11.26 -8.62 0.33
CA ASP A 133 10.44 -9.08 -0.79
C ASP A 133 9.73 -7.92 -1.49
N TYR A 134 9.77 -6.72 -0.90
CA TYR A 134 9.32 -5.50 -1.55
C TYR A 134 10.17 -5.19 -2.79
N LYS A 135 9.51 -4.97 -3.93
CA LYS A 135 10.18 -4.70 -5.21
C LYS A 135 9.95 -3.26 -5.65
N ARG A 136 11.01 -2.59 -6.11
CA ARG A 136 10.89 -1.26 -6.73
C ARG A 136 10.09 -1.40 -8.01
N THR A 137 9.05 -0.58 -8.16
CA THR A 137 8.26 -0.57 -9.39
C THR A 137 8.17 0.85 -9.93
N TRP A 138 8.32 1.01 -11.24
CA TRP A 138 8.08 2.26 -11.94
C TRP A 138 7.01 2.06 -13.01
N HIS A 139 5.93 2.83 -12.96
CA HIS A 139 4.78 2.69 -13.86
C HIS A 139 4.27 1.23 -14.02
N GLY A 140 4.27 0.44 -12.95
CA GLY A 140 3.81 -0.96 -12.97
C GLY A 140 4.80 -1.95 -13.63
N ARG A 141 6.05 -1.54 -13.85
CA ARG A 141 7.15 -2.43 -14.25
C ARG A 141 8.12 -2.57 -13.07
N VAL A 142 8.55 -3.79 -12.77
CA VAL A 142 9.62 -4.02 -11.80
C VAL A 142 10.92 -3.48 -12.41
N LEU A 143 11.61 -2.62 -11.67
CA LEU A 143 12.94 -2.18 -12.04
C LEU A 143 13.94 -3.23 -11.57
N GLU A 144 14.74 -3.77 -12.49
CA GLU A 144 15.78 -4.77 -12.16
C GLU A 144 16.99 -4.16 -11.45
N GLU A 145 17.15 -2.83 -11.53
CA GLU A 145 18.16 -2.10 -10.78
C GLU A 145 17.91 -2.26 -9.27
N GLN A 146 18.83 -2.96 -8.62
CA GLN A 146 18.81 -3.16 -7.17
C GLN A 146 19.17 -1.87 -6.45
N CYS A 147 18.23 -0.93 -6.39
CA CYS A 147 18.30 0.12 -5.38
C CYS A 147 17.82 -0.47 -4.06
N GLU A 148 18.69 -0.44 -3.06
CA GLU A 148 18.33 -0.81 -1.70
C GLU A 148 17.34 0.21 -1.12
N ILE A 149 16.36 -0.31 -0.38
CA ILE A 149 15.44 0.50 0.40
C ILE A 149 16.19 1.06 1.62
N ASN A 150 16.17 2.39 1.82
CA ASN A 150 16.74 2.99 3.02
C ASN A 150 15.74 2.89 4.18
N LEU A 151 15.81 1.77 4.90
CA LEU A 151 14.88 1.48 6.01
C LEU A 151 14.95 2.49 7.15
N SER A 152 16.05 3.21 7.32
CA SER A 152 16.15 4.28 8.33
C SER A 152 15.40 5.56 7.94
N ARG A 153 14.93 5.68 6.69
CA ARG A 153 14.22 6.87 6.19
C ARG A 153 13.00 6.51 5.36
N ILE A 154 12.11 5.71 5.92
CA ILE A 154 10.79 5.51 5.31
C ILE A 154 9.95 6.75 5.54
N VAL A 155 9.53 7.39 4.46
CA VAL A 155 8.80 8.67 4.46
C VAL A 155 7.33 8.51 4.07
N GLY A 156 6.89 7.27 3.84
CA GLY A 156 5.48 6.97 3.68
C GLY A 156 5.18 5.51 3.44
N MET A 157 3.92 5.17 3.65
CA MET A 157 3.37 3.84 3.45
C MET A 157 2.05 3.95 2.70
N GLY A 158 1.69 2.91 1.96
CA GLY A 158 0.43 2.89 1.22
C GLY A 158 -0.17 1.50 1.05
N ILE A 159 -1.44 1.48 0.68
CA ILE A 159 -2.18 0.28 0.26
C ILE A 159 -2.99 0.64 -1.00
N HIS A 160 -2.92 -0.21 -2.02
CA HIS A 160 -3.44 0.04 -3.36
C HIS A 160 -4.17 -1.17 -3.90
N VAL A 161 -5.15 -0.94 -4.77
CA VAL A 161 -5.87 -1.96 -5.51
C VAL A 161 -6.00 -1.54 -6.97
N THR A 162 -5.96 -2.52 -7.87
CA THR A 162 -6.05 -2.30 -9.32
C THR A 162 -7.04 -3.27 -9.95
N ALA A 163 -7.81 -2.77 -10.92
CA ALA A 163 -8.70 -3.56 -11.76
C ALA A 163 -7.96 -4.25 -12.91
N ARG A 164 -6.68 -3.94 -13.13
CA ARG A 164 -5.90 -4.52 -14.22
C ARG A 164 -5.34 -5.87 -13.80
N THR A 165 -5.89 -6.93 -14.39
CA THR A 165 -5.49 -8.32 -14.27
C THR A 165 -3.99 -8.56 -14.49
N THR A 166 -3.30 -9.00 -13.43
CA THR A 166 -2.18 -9.92 -13.51
C THR A 166 -2.72 -11.35 -13.59
N ALA A 167 -2.10 -12.19 -14.41
CA ALA A 167 -2.64 -13.52 -14.75
C ALA A 167 -2.88 -14.38 -13.49
N GLY A 168 -4.13 -14.83 -13.29
CA GLY A 168 -4.51 -15.78 -12.24
C GLY A 168 -5.13 -15.19 -10.98
N GLU A 169 -5.37 -13.87 -10.91
CA GLU A 169 -5.90 -13.21 -9.71
C GLU A 169 -7.37 -12.77 -9.87
N ILE A 170 -8.14 -12.70 -8.77
CA ILE A 170 -9.45 -12.05 -8.73
C ILE A 170 -9.21 -10.54 -8.87
N GLN A 171 -9.01 -10.12 -10.11
CA GLN A 171 -8.79 -8.74 -10.51
C GLN A 171 -9.73 -8.40 -11.65
N GLY A 172 -10.18 -7.15 -11.70
CA GLY A 172 -11.19 -6.67 -12.63
C GLY A 172 -11.93 -5.45 -12.08
N PRO A 173 -12.77 -4.79 -12.88
CA PRO A 173 -13.64 -3.73 -12.40
C PRO A 173 -14.64 -4.25 -11.35
N GLY A 174 -15.36 -3.33 -10.71
CA GLY A 174 -16.38 -3.64 -9.71
C GLY A 174 -15.95 -3.35 -8.27
N PRO A 175 -16.76 -3.77 -7.29
CA PRO A 175 -16.60 -3.35 -5.91
C PRO A 175 -15.30 -3.91 -5.31
N TYR A 176 -14.69 -3.10 -4.46
CA TYR A 176 -13.59 -3.52 -3.60
C TYR A 176 -13.87 -3.12 -2.15
N ARG A 177 -13.38 -3.91 -1.19
CA ARG A 177 -13.47 -3.61 0.24
C ARG A 177 -12.33 -4.25 1.03
N LEU A 178 -11.61 -3.41 1.76
CA LEU A 178 -10.53 -3.79 2.68
C LEU A 178 -10.73 -3.09 4.00
N GLU A 179 -10.63 -3.82 5.11
CA GLU A 179 -10.55 -3.26 6.45
C GLU A 179 -9.13 -3.47 6.98
N LEU A 180 -8.56 -2.44 7.60
CA LEU A 180 -7.25 -2.49 8.24
C LEU A 180 -7.41 -2.18 9.74
N ASP A 181 -7.02 -3.12 10.60
CA ASP A 181 -7.08 -2.91 12.05
C ASP A 181 -5.77 -2.31 12.56
N TRP A 182 -4.61 -2.84 12.15
CA TRP A 182 -3.32 -2.27 12.54
C TRP A 182 -2.20 -2.68 11.60
N MET A 183 -1.11 -1.90 11.65
CA MET A 183 0.15 -2.15 10.99
C MET A 183 1.30 -1.99 11.98
N ARG A 184 2.25 -2.94 11.98
CA ARG A 184 3.46 -2.90 12.82
C ARG A 184 4.68 -3.45 12.09
N ALA A 185 5.85 -3.00 12.50
CA ALA A 185 7.12 -3.58 12.11
C ALA A 185 7.59 -4.58 13.19
N VAL A 186 8.14 -5.72 12.77
CA VAL A 186 8.59 -6.81 13.65
C VAL A 186 9.97 -7.27 13.23
N ARG A 187 10.80 -7.63 14.21
CA ARG A 187 12.11 -8.26 14.01
C ARG A 187 11.99 -9.76 14.24
N THR A 188 12.28 -10.56 13.21
CA THR A 188 12.12 -12.03 13.24
C THR A 188 13.33 -12.80 13.76
N LYS A 189 14.44 -12.13 14.11
CA LYS A 189 15.54 -12.78 14.85
C LYS A 189 15.11 -13.39 16.20
N ASP A 190 13.93 -13.04 16.69
CA ASP A 190 13.29 -13.63 17.87
C ASP A 190 12.22 -14.70 17.55
N PHE A 191 11.97 -15.02 16.27
CA PHE A 191 10.90 -15.92 15.79
C PHE A 191 11.40 -17.24 15.18
N HIS A 192 12.71 -17.38 14.91
CA HIS A 192 13.32 -18.61 14.37
C HIS A 192 13.54 -19.74 15.40
N ARG A 193 12.86 -19.71 16.56
CA ARG A 193 12.98 -20.79 17.55
C ARG A 193 11.94 -21.89 17.43
N ASP A 194 10.88 -21.69 16.65
CA ASP A 194 9.80 -22.67 16.51
C ASP A 194 9.53 -22.96 15.02
N PHE A 195 10.43 -23.71 14.39
CA PHE A 195 10.15 -24.56 13.23
C PHE A 195 10.94 -25.87 13.37
#